data_AF-A0A7V9D1G3-F1
#
_entry.id   AF-A0A7V9D1G3-F1
#
_cell.length_a   1.000
_cell.length_b   1.000
_cell.length_c   1.000
_cell.angle_alpha   90.00
_cell.angle_beta   90.00
_cell.angle_gamma   90.00
#
_symmetry.space_group_name_H-M   'P 1'
#
loop_
_entity.id
_entity.type
_entity.pdbx_description
1 polymer ?
#
loop_
_entity_poly.entity_id
_entity_poly.type
_entity_poly.pdbx_seq_one_letter_code
_entity_poly.pdbx_strand_id
1 'polypeptide(L)'
;MDPFTQILASLGVAAPAGFNAYLSLLLVGFGGRAGWIELASPYDTLQSPGALAVLVILLTVEVIADKIPALDSLNDVVGTLVRPAAGAVLFAGGNQVITEPMPWLSLLLGAGAAGGLHAFKAGTRPVWTLSTGGLANPVVSVFEDLVAGTTVILAMFVPVLAVLVLLVVLGLTVALLVRLRRSVRRSGGRVKVFR
;
A
#
# COMPACT_ATOMS: atom_id res chain seq x y z
N MET A 1 0.24 24.14 -0.76
CA MET A 1 -0.02 23.41 -2.03
C MET A 1 -1.42 23.71 -2.52
N ASP A 2 -1.64 23.83 -3.82
CA ASP A 2 -3.00 23.95 -4.38
C ASP A 2 -3.82 22.67 -4.12
N PRO A 3 -5.16 22.73 -4.17
CA PRO A 3 -6.01 21.60 -3.84
C PRO A 3 -5.77 20.33 -4.65
N PHE A 4 -5.46 20.48 -5.94
CA PHE A 4 -5.22 19.33 -6.82
C PHE A 4 -3.92 18.63 -6.42
N THR A 5 -2.84 19.38 -6.21
CA THR A 5 -1.56 18.82 -5.75
C THR A 5 -1.66 18.14 -4.38
N GLN A 6 -2.46 18.67 -3.44
CA GLN A 6 -2.71 17.99 -2.16
C GLN A 6 -3.39 16.62 -2.34
N ILE A 7 -4.37 16.52 -3.24
CA ILE A 7 -5.04 15.23 -3.51
C ILE A 7 -4.04 14.23 -4.09
N LEU A 8 -3.22 14.65 -5.06
CA LEU A 8 -2.21 13.78 -5.64
C LEU A 8 -1.15 13.36 -4.61
N ALA A 9 -0.69 14.28 -3.76
CA ALA A 9 0.31 13.99 -2.74
C ALA A 9 -0.23 12.98 -1.74
N SER A 10 -1.46 13.19 -1.24
CA SER A 10 -2.13 12.30 -0.30
C SER A 10 -2.42 10.91 -0.88
N LEU A 11 -2.85 10.82 -2.14
CA LEU A 11 -2.96 9.53 -2.85
C LEU A 11 -1.58 8.86 -2.99
N GLY A 12 -0.58 9.67 -3.35
CA GLY A 12 0.81 9.25 -3.55
C GLY A 12 1.45 8.63 -2.32
N VAL A 13 1.19 9.17 -1.13
CA VAL A 13 1.69 8.60 0.13
C VAL A 13 0.79 7.50 0.69
N ALA A 14 -0.53 7.56 0.45
CA ALA A 14 -1.47 6.58 0.98
C ALA A 14 -1.41 5.23 0.26
N ALA A 15 -1.38 5.22 -1.08
CA ALA A 15 -1.45 3.97 -1.83
C ALA A 15 -0.28 3.02 -1.54
N PRO A 16 1.00 3.46 -1.45
CA PRO A 16 2.14 2.62 -1.07
C PRO A 16 2.01 1.88 0.25
N ALA A 17 1.16 2.33 1.17
CA ALA A 17 0.85 1.61 2.41
C ALA A 17 0.24 0.21 2.12
N GLY A 18 -0.33 0.03 0.92
CA GLY A 18 -0.77 -1.27 0.41
C GLY A 18 0.35 -2.27 0.14
N PHE A 19 1.59 -1.82 -0.04
CA PHE A 19 2.78 -2.67 -0.16
C PHE A 19 3.54 -2.79 1.16
N ASN A 20 3.65 -1.71 1.91
CA ASN A 20 4.21 -1.72 3.26
C ASN A 20 3.63 -0.54 4.08
N ALA A 21 2.76 -0.87 5.03
CA ALA A 21 2.06 0.11 5.85
C ALA A 21 3.03 0.85 6.78
N TYR A 22 3.91 0.12 7.46
CA TYR A 22 4.80 0.67 8.47
C TYR A 22 5.86 1.56 7.85
N LEU A 23 6.44 1.17 6.70
CA LEU A 23 7.37 2.00 5.95
C LEU A 23 6.72 3.30 5.49
N SER A 24 5.50 3.24 4.96
CA SER A 24 4.79 4.43 4.47
C SER A 24 4.46 5.39 5.61
N LEU A 25 3.92 4.88 6.72
CA LEU A 25 3.68 5.65 7.94
C LEU A 25 4.96 6.24 8.52
N LEU A 26 6.05 5.46 8.56
CA LEU A 26 7.34 5.90 9.09
C LEU A 26 7.92 7.05 8.28
N LEU A 27 7.94 6.92 6.95
CA LEU A 27 8.44 7.96 6.05
C LEU A 27 7.60 9.23 6.12
N VAL A 28 6.27 9.11 6.19
CA VAL A 28 5.37 10.26 6.32
C VAL A 28 5.51 10.93 7.69
N GLY A 29 5.53 10.16 8.78
CA GLY A 29 5.75 10.71 10.12
C GLY A 29 7.10 11.41 10.24
N PHE A 30 8.16 10.81 9.67
CA PHE A 30 9.48 11.43 9.59
C PHE A 30 9.48 12.68 8.72
N GLY A 31 8.85 12.64 7.55
CA GLY A 31 8.72 13.78 6.65
C GLY A 31 7.97 14.94 7.31
N GLY A 32 6.93 14.66 8.09
CA GLY A 32 6.25 15.65 8.90
C GLY A 32 7.18 16.29 9.94
N ARG A 33 7.92 15.45 10.68
CA ARG A 33 8.92 15.93 11.66
C ARG A 33 10.06 16.74 11.03
N ALA A 34 10.46 16.39 9.81
CA ALA A 34 11.50 17.07 9.04
C ALA A 34 11.00 18.35 8.34
N GLY A 35 9.70 18.66 8.42
CA GLY A 35 9.09 19.81 7.77
C GLY A 35 8.94 19.69 6.25
N TRP A 36 8.97 18.46 5.71
CA TRP A 36 8.80 18.22 4.27
C TRP A 36 7.33 18.17 3.85
N ILE A 37 6.46 17.77 4.78
CA ILE A 37 5.01 17.71 4.60
C ILE A 37 4.30 18.20 5.86
N GLU A 38 3.08 18.67 5.70
CA GLU A 38 2.22 19.05 6.83
C GLU A 38 1.19 17.94 7.04
N LEU A 39 0.99 17.55 8.31
CA LEU A 39 -0.05 16.61 8.72
C LEU A 39 -1.10 17.37 9.54
N ALA A 40 -2.36 17.21 9.17
CA ALA A 40 -3.48 17.78 9.92
C ALA A 40 -3.67 17.03 11.25
N SER A 41 -4.12 17.76 12.28
CA SER A 41 -4.59 17.13 13.52
C SER A 41 -5.81 16.24 13.24
N PRO A 42 -5.92 15.04 13.86
CA PRO A 42 -5.05 14.44 14.88
C PRO A 42 -3.91 13.55 14.33
N TYR A 43 -3.68 13.55 13.03
CA TYR A 43 -2.72 12.66 12.35
C TYR A 43 -1.27 13.13 12.49
N ASP A 44 -1.05 14.37 12.92
CA ASP A 44 0.23 14.94 13.30
C ASP A 44 0.93 14.20 14.45
N THR A 45 0.17 13.45 15.27
CA THR A 45 0.70 12.53 16.30
C THR A 45 1.70 11.50 15.74
N LEU A 46 1.62 11.18 14.44
CA LEU A 46 2.55 10.30 13.73
C LEU A 46 4.00 10.80 13.74
N GLN A 47 4.21 12.11 13.92
CA GLN A 47 5.52 12.75 13.96
C GLN A 47 6.23 12.59 15.32
N SER A 48 5.52 12.06 16.33
CA SER A 48 6.07 11.90 17.68
C SER A 48 7.19 10.85 17.69
N PRO A 49 8.27 11.06 18.47
CA PRO A 49 9.37 10.09 18.56
C PRO A 49 8.90 8.69 18.97
N GLY A 50 7.88 8.61 19.84
CA GLY A 50 7.27 7.35 20.25
C GLY A 50 6.58 6.62 19.09
N ALA A 51 5.77 7.32 18.30
CA ALA A 51 5.12 6.72 17.12
C ALA A 51 6.16 6.23 16.11
N LEU A 52 7.18 7.04 15.81
CA LEU A 52 8.25 6.65 14.89
C LEU A 52 9.04 5.44 15.39
N ALA A 53 9.37 5.37 16.69
CA ALA A 53 10.05 4.22 17.27
C ALA A 53 9.22 2.93 17.13
N VAL A 54 7.91 3.00 17.40
CA VAL A 54 7.00 1.87 17.21
C VAL A 54 6.95 1.44 15.74
N LEU A 55 6.88 2.40 14.81
CA LEU A 55 6.87 2.10 13.37
C LEU A 55 8.17 1.45 12.89
N VAL A 56 9.33 1.85 13.42
CA VAL A 56 10.61 1.17 13.13
C VAL A 56 10.59 -0.28 13.61
N ILE A 57 10.05 -0.54 14.81
CA ILE A 57 9.92 -1.90 15.34
C ILE A 57 8.97 -2.72 14.45
N LEU A 58 7.79 -2.19 14.14
CA LEU A 58 6.80 -2.88 13.30
C LEU A 58 7.33 -3.13 11.88
N LEU A 59 8.04 -2.18 11.29
CA LEU A 59 8.70 -2.36 10.00
C LEU A 59 9.76 -3.47 10.05
N THR A 60 10.55 -3.52 11.14
CA THR A 60 11.54 -4.59 11.34
C THR A 60 10.86 -5.95 11.43
N VAL A 61 9.74 -6.04 12.16
CA VAL A 61 8.93 -7.26 12.25
C VAL A 61 8.38 -7.66 10.88
N GLU A 62 7.86 -6.72 10.09
CA GLU A 62 7.34 -6.97 8.74
C GLU A 62 8.43 -7.53 7.81
N VAL A 63 9.61 -6.90 7.79
CA VAL A 63 10.74 -7.36 6.96
C VAL A 63 11.22 -8.76 7.35
N ILE A 64 11.12 -9.12 8.63
CA ILE A 64 11.45 -10.47 9.11
C ILE A 64 10.33 -11.45 8.75
N ALA A 65 9.07 -11.07 8.93
CA ALA A 65 7.91 -11.92 8.66
C ALA A 65 7.85 -12.34 7.18
N ASP A 66 8.12 -11.40 6.26
CA ASP A 66 8.12 -11.65 4.80
C ASP A 66 9.19 -12.68 4.36
N LYS A 67 10.18 -12.98 5.20
CA LYS A 67 11.23 -13.98 4.90
C LYS A 67 10.85 -15.40 5.28
N ILE A 68 9.84 -15.58 6.14
CA ILE A 68 9.42 -16.89 6.65
C ILE A 68 8.05 -17.21 6.05
N PRO A 69 7.90 -18.20 5.15
CA PRO A 69 6.66 -18.40 4.38
C PRO A 69 5.37 -18.51 5.21
N ALA A 70 5.44 -19.12 6.39
CA ALA A 70 4.30 -19.21 7.30
C ALA A 70 3.94 -17.86 7.95
N LEU A 71 4.95 -17.05 8.30
CA LEU A 71 4.74 -15.71 8.86
C LEU A 71 4.29 -14.73 7.77
N ASP A 72 4.80 -14.85 6.55
CA ASP A 72 4.39 -14.07 5.37
C ASP A 72 2.86 -14.18 5.14
N SER A 73 2.34 -15.40 5.16
CA SER A 73 0.90 -15.64 5.00
C SER A 73 0.05 -15.03 6.14
N LEU A 74 0.52 -15.12 7.39
CA LEU A 74 -0.15 -14.50 8.53
C LEU A 74 -0.08 -12.97 8.47
N ASN A 75 1.07 -12.43 8.06
CA ASN A 75 1.29 -11.00 7.88
C ASN A 75 0.35 -10.44 6.82
N ASP A 76 0.17 -11.15 5.70
CA ASP A 76 -0.77 -10.76 4.65
C ASP A 76 -2.22 -10.72 5.14
N VAL A 77 -2.61 -11.66 6.03
CA VAL A 77 -3.95 -11.66 6.67
C VAL A 77 -4.11 -10.43 7.55
N VAL A 78 -3.15 -10.14 8.44
CA VAL A 78 -3.17 -8.93 9.27
C VAL A 78 -3.18 -7.66 8.39
N GLY A 79 -2.41 -7.68 7.31
CA GLY A 79 -2.30 -6.62 6.32
C GLY A 79 -3.63 -6.27 5.64
N THR A 80 -4.59 -7.20 5.56
CA THR A 80 -5.92 -6.91 5.00
C THR A 80 -6.68 -5.82 5.75
N LEU A 81 -6.37 -5.60 7.04
CA LEU A 81 -6.94 -4.53 7.85
C LEU A 81 -5.94 -3.38 8.05
N VAL A 82 -4.69 -3.71 8.40
CA VAL A 82 -3.68 -2.71 8.76
C VAL A 82 -3.32 -1.81 7.57
N ARG A 83 -3.22 -2.36 6.36
CA ARG A 83 -2.76 -1.59 5.19
C ARG A 83 -3.81 -0.61 4.68
N PRO A 84 -5.10 -0.98 4.53
CA PRO A 84 -6.16 0.00 4.27
C PRO A 84 -6.27 1.05 5.37
N ALA A 85 -6.16 0.67 6.66
CA ALA A 85 -6.22 1.62 7.76
C ALA A 85 -5.06 2.63 7.72
N ALA A 86 -3.84 2.17 7.42
CA ALA A 86 -2.68 3.03 7.23
C ALA A 86 -2.90 4.00 6.05
N GLY A 87 -3.38 3.50 4.91
CA GLY A 87 -3.73 4.34 3.76
C GLY A 87 -4.75 5.43 4.10
N ALA A 88 -5.79 5.08 4.87
CA ALA A 88 -6.81 6.01 5.33
C ALA A 88 -6.21 7.14 6.20
N VAL A 89 -5.36 6.77 7.17
CA VAL A 89 -4.65 7.72 8.05
C VAL A 89 -3.76 8.65 7.24
N LEU A 90 -2.97 8.10 6.31
CA LEU A 90 -2.04 8.87 5.48
C LEU A 90 -2.77 9.87 4.57
N PHE A 91 -3.86 9.43 3.93
CA PHE A 91 -4.63 10.31 3.07
C PHE A 91 -5.29 11.43 3.87
N ALA A 92 -5.97 11.07 4.97
CA ALA A 92 -6.70 12.03 5.79
C ALA A 92 -5.76 13.05 6.44
N GLY A 93 -4.57 12.62 6.89
CA GLY A 93 -3.56 13.49 7.46
C GLY A 93 -2.95 14.47 6.48
N GLY A 94 -2.73 14.07 5.22
CA GLY A 94 -2.11 14.93 4.20
C GLY A 94 -3.10 15.81 3.42
N ASN A 95 -4.41 15.58 3.50
CA ASN A 95 -5.41 16.25 2.66
C ASN A 95 -6.46 17.01 3.47
N GLN A 96 -6.24 18.30 3.74
CA GLN A 96 -7.26 19.09 4.44
C GLN A 96 -8.46 19.45 3.55
N VAL A 97 -8.23 19.59 2.24
CA VAL A 97 -9.26 19.97 1.27
C VAL A 97 -10.47 19.03 1.28
N ILE A 98 -10.24 17.72 1.37
CA ILE A 98 -11.29 16.71 1.43
C ILE A 98 -11.63 16.37 2.89
N THR A 99 -10.63 16.31 3.78
CA THR A 99 -10.84 15.87 5.16
C THR A 99 -11.68 16.85 5.96
N GLU A 100 -11.52 18.17 5.79
CA GLU A 100 -12.32 19.15 6.53
C GLU A 100 -13.83 19.04 6.23
N PRO A 101 -14.29 19.09 4.96
CA PRO A 101 -15.71 18.98 4.66
C PRO A 101 -16.23 17.53 4.75
N MET A 102 -15.40 16.53 4.46
CA MET A 102 -15.82 15.13 4.33
C MET A 102 -14.77 14.14 4.85
N PRO A 103 -14.54 14.05 6.18
CA PRO A 103 -13.51 13.19 6.75
C PRO A 103 -13.63 11.72 6.33
N TRP A 104 -14.87 11.21 6.26
CA TRP A 104 -15.15 9.83 5.86
C TRP A 104 -14.72 9.54 4.42
N LEU A 105 -14.80 10.53 3.52
CA LEU A 105 -14.40 10.37 2.12
C LEU A 105 -12.88 10.25 2.02
N SER A 106 -12.13 11.07 2.75
CA SER A 106 -10.67 10.94 2.86
C SER A 106 -10.23 9.56 3.33
N LEU A 107 -10.89 9.04 4.37
CA LEU A 107 -10.61 7.70 4.89
C LEU A 107 -10.89 6.62 3.84
N LEU A 108 -12.01 6.71 3.11
CA LEU A 108 -12.34 5.76 2.05
C LEU A 108 -11.38 5.82 0.87
N LEU A 109 -10.95 7.02 0.45
CA LEU A 109 -10.01 7.19 -0.65
C LEU A 109 -8.64 6.59 -0.30
N GLY A 110 -8.13 6.88 0.91
CA GLY A 110 -6.89 6.31 1.40
C GLY A 110 -6.96 4.79 1.58
N ALA A 111 -8.03 4.29 2.22
CA ALA A 111 -8.24 2.85 2.42
C ALA A 111 -8.39 2.10 1.10
N GLY A 112 -9.14 2.66 0.16
CA GLY A 112 -9.35 2.07 -1.16
C GLY A 112 -8.06 2.00 -1.96
N ALA A 113 -7.25 3.07 -1.94
CA ALA A 113 -5.97 3.10 -2.64
C ALA A 113 -4.97 2.07 -2.08
N ALA A 114 -4.75 2.07 -0.77
CA ALA A 114 -3.86 1.10 -0.12
C ALA A 114 -4.40 -0.33 -0.21
N GLY A 115 -5.70 -0.53 0.02
CA GLY A 115 -6.35 -1.83 -0.09
C GLY A 115 -6.26 -2.42 -1.50
N GLY A 116 -6.34 -1.57 -2.54
CA GLY A 116 -6.15 -1.98 -3.93
C GLY A 116 -4.76 -2.55 -4.20
N LEU A 117 -3.70 -1.89 -3.73
CA LEU A 117 -2.34 -2.40 -3.88
C LEU A 117 -2.06 -3.61 -2.98
N HIS A 118 -2.64 -3.68 -1.78
CA HIS A 118 -2.54 -4.88 -0.96
C HIS A 118 -3.19 -6.08 -1.63
N ALA A 119 -4.38 -5.90 -2.23
CA ALA A 119 -5.03 -6.95 -3.00
C ALA A 119 -4.19 -7.42 -4.20
N PHE A 120 -3.39 -6.54 -4.80
CA PHE A 120 -2.41 -6.92 -5.82
C PHE A 120 -1.28 -7.78 -5.24
N LYS A 121 -0.64 -7.35 -4.15
CA LYS A 121 0.41 -8.11 -3.45
C LYS A 121 -0.11 -9.49 -3.06
N ALA A 122 -1.20 -9.55 -2.30
CA ALA A 122 -1.82 -10.79 -1.86
C ALA A 122 -2.27 -11.68 -3.03
N GLY A 123 -2.71 -11.09 -4.15
CA GLY A 123 -3.12 -11.82 -5.34
C GLY A 123 -1.94 -12.40 -6.16
N THR A 124 -0.75 -11.81 -6.06
CA THR A 124 0.45 -12.27 -6.78
C THR A 124 1.33 -13.21 -5.94
N ARG A 125 1.27 -13.14 -4.61
CA ARG A 125 2.02 -14.01 -3.69
C ARG A 125 1.86 -15.51 -3.98
N PRO A 126 0.65 -16.07 -4.19
CA PRO A 126 0.51 -17.48 -4.55
C PRO A 126 1.26 -17.87 -5.82
N VAL A 127 1.36 -16.96 -6.80
CA VAL A 127 2.08 -17.23 -8.06
C VAL A 127 3.57 -17.40 -7.78
N TRP A 128 4.17 -16.51 -6.99
CA TRP A 128 5.58 -16.59 -6.61
C TRP A 128 5.88 -17.78 -5.71
N THR A 129 5.03 -18.01 -4.69
CA THR A 129 5.17 -19.13 -3.76
C THR A 129 5.10 -20.47 -4.49
N LEU A 130 4.07 -20.68 -5.34
CA LEU A 130 3.88 -21.95 -6.05
C LEU A 130 4.94 -22.19 -7.13
N SER A 131 5.43 -21.14 -7.79
CA SER A 131 6.43 -21.27 -8.86
C SER A 131 7.86 -21.50 -8.35
N THR A 132 8.19 -21.00 -7.16
CA THR A 132 9.58 -21.01 -6.64
C THR A 132 9.76 -21.73 -5.30
N GLY A 133 8.69 -22.35 -4.77
CA GLY A 133 8.71 -22.91 -3.42
C GLY A 133 8.88 -21.85 -2.32
N GLY A 134 8.50 -20.59 -2.60
CA GLY A 134 8.65 -19.46 -1.68
C GLY A 134 10.00 -18.74 -1.73
N LEU A 135 10.95 -19.21 -2.54
CA LEU A 135 12.29 -18.59 -2.63
C LEU A 135 12.27 -17.19 -3.27
N ALA A 136 11.28 -16.88 -4.12
CA ALA A 136 11.13 -15.55 -4.70
C ALA A 136 10.49 -14.53 -3.74
N ASN A 137 9.78 -14.97 -2.70
CA ASN A 137 9.02 -14.08 -1.82
C ASN A 137 9.88 -13.00 -1.15
N PRO A 138 11.09 -13.30 -0.61
CA PRO A 138 11.94 -12.26 -0.05
C PRO A 138 12.42 -11.24 -1.09
N VAL A 139 12.69 -11.67 -2.32
CA VAL A 139 13.15 -10.77 -3.40
C VAL A 139 12.03 -9.85 -3.85
N VAL A 140 10.82 -10.41 -4.01
CA VAL A 140 9.62 -9.65 -4.36
C VAL A 140 9.27 -8.67 -3.24
N SER A 141 9.35 -9.09 -1.97
CA SER A 141 9.13 -8.23 -0.80
C SER A 141 10.06 -7.03 -0.77
N VAL A 142 11.36 -7.23 -0.99
CA VAL A 142 12.34 -6.11 -1.07
C VAL A 142 11.99 -5.16 -2.21
N PHE A 143 11.56 -5.67 -3.36
CA PHE A 143 11.13 -4.82 -4.47
C PHE A 143 9.86 -4.02 -4.12
N GLU A 144 8.88 -4.65 -3.47
CA GLU A 144 7.68 -3.98 -2.98
C GLU A 144 8.02 -2.85 -2.00
N ASP A 145 8.95 -3.08 -1.07
CA ASP A 145 9.43 -2.08 -0.12
C ASP A 145 10.14 -0.91 -0.80
N LEU A 146 10.99 -1.20 -1.80
CA LEU A 146 11.66 -0.16 -2.58
C LEU A 146 10.67 0.68 -3.38
N VAL A 147 9.69 0.04 -4.02
CA VAL A 147 8.61 0.75 -4.74
C VAL A 147 7.81 1.59 -3.76
N ALA A 148 7.47 1.05 -2.58
CA ALA A 148 6.71 1.76 -1.58
C ALA A 148 7.45 3.00 -1.08
N GLY A 149 8.69 2.83 -0.60
CA GLY A 149 9.51 3.92 -0.09
C GLY A 149 9.80 4.99 -1.13
N THR A 150 10.16 4.58 -2.36
CA THR A 150 10.40 5.52 -3.46
C THR A 150 9.14 6.29 -3.83
N THR A 151 7.97 5.63 -3.88
CA THR A 151 6.71 6.30 -4.22
C THR A 151 6.30 7.30 -3.14
N VAL A 152 6.49 6.97 -1.86
CA VAL A 152 6.21 7.89 -0.75
C VAL A 152 7.11 9.12 -0.83
N ILE A 153 8.42 8.93 -1.04
CA ILE A 153 9.37 10.04 -1.20
C ILE A 153 9.00 10.89 -2.43
N LEU A 154 8.72 10.26 -3.57
CA LEU A 154 8.28 10.98 -4.78
C LEU A 154 6.97 11.74 -4.53
N ALA A 155 6.04 11.18 -3.75
CA ALA A 155 4.78 11.84 -3.46
C ALA A 155 4.94 13.12 -2.62
N MET A 156 5.99 13.19 -1.78
CA MET A 156 6.29 14.39 -0.99
C MET A 156 6.85 15.54 -1.84
N PHE A 157 7.69 15.23 -2.83
CA PHE A 157 8.41 16.25 -3.60
C PHE A 157 7.84 16.49 -5.02
N VAL A 158 7.34 15.44 -5.66
CA VAL A 158 6.80 15.44 -7.03
C VAL A 158 5.50 14.61 -7.11
N PRO A 159 4.39 15.09 -6.52
CA PRO A 159 3.13 14.34 -6.39
C PRO A 159 2.58 13.74 -7.69
N VAL A 160 2.70 14.49 -8.79
CA VAL A 160 2.24 14.06 -10.12
C VAL A 160 2.93 12.78 -10.56
N LEU A 161 4.26 12.68 -10.36
CA LEU A 161 5.03 11.52 -10.77
C LEU A 161 4.67 10.30 -9.92
N ALA A 162 4.43 10.48 -8.61
CA ALA A 162 4.00 9.41 -7.73
C ALA A 162 2.66 8.80 -8.19
N VAL A 163 1.69 9.65 -8.56
CA VAL A 163 0.39 9.17 -9.06
C VAL A 163 0.53 8.44 -10.40
N LEU A 164 1.41 8.90 -11.31
CA LEU A 164 1.68 8.17 -12.56
C LEU A 164 2.22 6.76 -12.29
N VAL A 165 3.16 6.62 -11.37
CA VAL A 165 3.70 5.30 -10.95
C VAL A 165 2.57 4.42 -10.39
N LEU A 166 1.73 4.97 -9.52
CA LEU A 166 0.59 4.26 -8.94
C LEU A 166 -0.43 3.81 -9.99
N LEU A 167 -0.76 4.66 -10.96
CA LEU A 167 -1.68 4.31 -12.05
C LEU A 167 -1.14 3.17 -12.91
N VAL A 168 0.17 3.14 -13.18
CA VAL A 168 0.80 2.03 -13.91
C VAL A 168 0.67 0.74 -13.11
N VAL A 169 1.02 0.76 -11.81
CA VAL A 169 0.92 -0.43 -10.94
C VAL A 169 -0.53 -0.92 -10.82
N LEU A 170 -1.49 -0.01 -10.63
CA LEU A 170 -2.91 -0.34 -10.55
C LEU A 170 -3.45 -0.88 -11.89
N GLY A 171 -3.04 -0.29 -13.01
CA GLY A 171 -3.41 -0.77 -14.35
C GLY A 171 -2.93 -2.19 -14.61
N LEU A 172 -1.68 -2.49 -14.24
CA LEU A 172 -1.11 -3.85 -14.32
C LEU A 172 -1.85 -4.83 -13.41
N THR A 173 -2.21 -4.40 -12.20
CA THR A 173 -3.01 -5.16 -11.23
C THR A 173 -4.35 -5.57 -11.82
N VAL A 174 -5.14 -4.60 -12.29
CA VAL A 174 -6.47 -4.84 -12.85
C VAL A 174 -6.38 -5.77 -14.07
N ALA A 175 -5.39 -5.54 -14.94
CA ALA A 175 -5.17 -6.40 -16.10
C ALA A 175 -4.87 -7.85 -15.69
N LEU A 176 -4.04 -8.08 -14.67
CA LEU A 176 -3.72 -9.41 -14.16
C LEU A 176 -4.96 -10.10 -13.57
N LEU A 177 -5.70 -9.42 -12.69
CA LEU A 177 -6.90 -9.97 -12.06
C LEU A 177 -7.98 -10.34 -13.08
N VAL A 178 -8.19 -9.49 -14.10
CA VAL A 178 -9.13 -9.78 -15.19
C VAL A 178 -8.66 -11.00 -16.00
N ARG A 179 -7.36 -11.13 -16.28
CA ARG A 179 -6.80 -12.31 -16.98
C ARG A 179 -6.99 -13.59 -16.19
N LEU A 180 -6.73 -13.56 -14.87
CA LEU A 180 -6.91 -14.72 -13.99
C LEU A 180 -8.39 -15.14 -13.93
N ARG A 181 -9.32 -14.19 -13.73
CA ARG A 181 -10.77 -14.47 -13.75
C ARG A 181 -11.24 -15.06 -15.08
N ARG A 182 -10.69 -14.58 -16.20
CA ARG A 182 -10.97 -15.13 -17.54
C ARG A 182 -10.43 -16.56 -17.71
N SER A 183 -9.26 -16.86 -17.15
CA SER A 183 -8.66 -18.21 -17.19
C SER A 183 -9.51 -19.22 -16.40
N VAL A 184 -9.92 -18.86 -15.17
CA VAL A 184 -10.78 -19.71 -14.33
C VAL A 184 -12.15 -19.98 -14.98
N ARG A 185 -12.78 -18.96 -15.58
CA ARG A 185 -14.04 -19.13 -16.33
C ARG A 185 -13.91 -20.04 -17.55
N ARG A 186 -12.75 -20.09 -18.22
CA ARG A 186 -12.52 -20.94 -19.40
C ARG A 186 -12.31 -22.41 -19.02
N SER A 187 -11.69 -22.69 -17.88
CA SER A 187 -11.48 -24.07 -17.39
C SER A 187 -12.75 -24.72 -16.84
N GLY A 188 -13.67 -23.93 -16.24
CA GLY A 188 -14.98 -24.42 -15.78
C GLY A 188 -15.94 -24.86 -16.90
N GLY A 189 -15.67 -24.48 -18.16
CA GLY A 189 -16.47 -24.87 -19.33
C GLY A 189 -16.07 -26.20 -19.99
N ARG A 190 -14.95 -26.83 -19.60
CA ARG A 190 -14.46 -28.08 -20.23
C ARG A 190 -14.84 -29.37 -19.50
N VAL A 191 -15.46 -29.30 -18.33
CA VAL A 191 -15.90 -30.50 -17.57
C VAL A 191 -17.38 -30.78 -17.85
N LYS A 192 -17.74 -31.02 -19.12
CA LYS A 192 -19.07 -31.51 -19.51
C LYS A 192 -19.08 -32.26 -20.85
N VAL A 193 -18.12 -33.15 -21.12
CA VAL A 193 -18.28 -34.18 -22.15
C VAL A 193 -17.51 -35.44 -21.75
N PHE A 194 -18.11 -36.25 -20.88
CA PHE A 194 -17.96 -37.71 -20.89
C PHE A 194 -19.10 -38.25 -20.02
N ARG A 195 -20.21 -38.55 -20.68
CA ARG A 195 -21.30 -39.39 -20.17
C ARG A 195 -21.53 -40.48 -21.20
#